data_AF-A0A2N2XQM7-F1
#
_entry.id   AF-A0A2N2XQM7-F1
#
_cell.length_a   1.000
_cell.length_b   1.000
_cell.length_c   1.000
_cell.angle_alpha   90.00
_cell.angle_beta   90.00
_cell.angle_gamma   90.00
#
_symmetry.space_group_name_H-M   'P 1'
#
loop_
_entity.id
_entity.type
_entity.pdbx_description
1 polymer ?
#
loop_
_entity_poly.entity_id
_entity_poly.type
_entity_poly.pdbx_seq_one_letter_code
_entity_poly.pdbx_strand_id
1 'polypeptide(L)'
;MSDSDRLENRIKKEHYLREQLDDVMTPKQIDFVVPYFLDFPFRLKIIPKRKTYAGLCRMPRNKYEEFVISVAYNPVKAVFFIVFLHEIAHMIVHIEKGRKISSSHGIEWSNAFRELLLQSLEKNCFYENEMFILQQFFRSGKKVTNKSMSSVEMIITDLYATNVIRLKDIPDQAVFTLKNGMTMKKVKKMRTRYHCIEAFTGKQYRVHLSAEVISWKSE
;
A
#
# COMPACT_ATOMS: atom_id res chain seq x y z
N MET A 1 -15.30 19.25 32.42
CA MET A 1 -13.88 19.17 32.03
C MET A 1 -13.41 20.55 31.70
N SER A 2 -12.35 21.01 32.36
CA SER A 2 -11.70 22.28 32.06
C SER A 2 -11.01 22.22 30.69
N ASP A 3 -10.69 23.38 30.09
CA ASP A 3 -9.89 23.42 28.85
C ASP A 3 -8.48 22.84 29.04
N SER A 4 -7.94 22.92 30.26
CA SER A 4 -6.69 22.26 30.66
C SER A 4 -6.81 20.73 30.60
N ASP A 5 -7.90 20.17 31.11
CA ASP A 5 -8.13 18.71 31.11
C ASP A 5 -8.28 18.17 29.67
N ARG A 6 -8.87 18.96 28.78
CA ARG A 6 -9.02 18.60 27.35
C ARG A 6 -7.68 18.62 26.64
N LEU A 7 -6.85 19.63 26.90
CA LEU A 7 -5.52 19.74 26.32
C LEU A 7 -4.60 18.60 26.81
N GLU A 8 -4.62 18.30 28.11
CA GLU A 8 -3.80 17.24 28.69
C GLU A 8 -4.18 15.85 28.13
N ASN A 9 -5.48 15.57 28.00
CA ASN A 9 -5.94 14.32 27.40
C ASN A 9 -5.56 14.22 25.92
N ARG A 10 -5.58 15.33 25.18
CA ARG A 10 -5.14 15.37 23.78
C ARG A 10 -3.65 15.04 23.67
N ILE A 11 -2.82 15.62 24.53
CA ILE A 11 -1.36 15.35 24.55
C ILE A 11 -1.08 13.88 24.87
N LYS A 12 -1.74 13.31 25.89
CA LYS A 12 -1.58 11.90 26.25
C LYS A 12 -1.98 10.98 25.10
N LYS A 13 -3.11 11.28 24.44
CA LYS A 13 -3.57 10.51 23.26
C LYS A 13 -2.56 10.59 22.12
N GLU A 14 -2.03 11.78 21.82
CA GLU A 14 -1.03 11.94 20.76
C GLU A 14 0.26 11.18 21.07
N HIS A 15 0.77 11.27 22.30
CA HIS A 15 1.97 10.53 22.72
C HIS A 15 1.80 9.02 22.52
N TYR A 16 0.69 8.47 22.99
CA TYR A 16 0.36 7.06 22.83
C TYR A 16 0.27 6.64 21.35
N LEU A 17 -0.36 7.47 20.50
CA LEU A 17 -0.44 7.21 19.06
C LEU A 17 0.93 7.18 18.39
N ARG A 18 1.84 8.09 18.79
CA ARG A 18 3.20 8.15 18.24
C ARG A 18 3.98 6.87 18.56
N GLU A 19 3.91 6.39 19.80
CA GLU A 19 4.54 5.13 20.21
C GLU A 19 4.02 3.94 19.39
N GLN A 20 2.71 3.87 19.10
CA GLN A 20 2.14 2.78 18.32
C GLN A 20 2.51 2.80 16.83
N LEU A 21 2.88 3.96 16.29
CA LEU A 21 3.14 4.16 14.87
C LEU A 21 4.63 4.19 14.52
N ASP A 22 5.52 4.35 15.50
CA ASP A 22 6.96 4.52 15.27
C ASP A 22 7.60 3.33 14.53
N ASP A 23 7.11 2.11 14.76
CA ASP A 23 7.60 0.91 14.07
C ASP A 23 7.19 0.84 12.59
N VAL A 24 6.12 1.54 12.18
CA VAL A 24 5.49 1.38 10.85
C VAL A 24 5.45 2.66 10.02
N MET A 25 5.72 3.81 10.62
CA MET A 25 5.76 5.11 9.96
C MET A 25 7.02 5.89 10.34
N THR A 26 7.41 6.88 9.54
CA THR A 26 8.47 7.84 9.90
C THR A 26 7.89 8.98 10.75
N PRO A 27 8.71 9.74 11.50
CA PRO A 27 8.20 10.86 12.30
C PRO A 27 7.35 11.85 11.50
N LYS A 28 7.75 12.20 10.27
CA LYS A 28 6.99 13.10 9.39
C LYS A 28 5.65 12.49 8.94
N GLN A 29 5.60 11.18 8.68
CA GLN A 29 4.35 10.48 8.36
C GLN A 29 3.41 10.47 9.56
N ILE A 30 3.95 10.26 10.76
CA ILE A 30 3.18 10.30 12.01
C ILE A 30 2.60 11.70 12.22
N ASP A 31 3.42 12.75 12.10
CA ASP A 31 2.96 14.15 12.18
C ASP A 31 1.83 14.45 11.19
N PHE A 32 1.92 13.89 9.98
CA PHE A 32 0.89 14.04 8.95
C PHE A 32 -0.43 13.34 9.33
N VAL A 33 -0.38 12.15 9.95
CA VAL A 33 -1.61 11.36 10.22
C VAL A 33 -2.25 11.67 11.55
N VAL A 34 -1.51 12.18 12.53
CA VAL A 34 -2.02 12.49 13.88
C VAL A 34 -3.31 13.31 13.85
N PRO A 35 -3.45 14.38 13.04
CA PRO A 35 -4.71 15.12 12.94
C PRO A 35 -5.92 14.22 12.62
N TYR A 36 -5.75 13.25 11.72
CA TYR A 36 -6.85 12.35 11.37
C TYR A 36 -7.29 11.47 12.55
N PHE A 37 -6.35 11.00 13.39
CA PHE A 37 -6.66 10.24 14.60
C PHE A 37 -7.34 11.09 15.70
N LEU A 38 -7.15 12.40 15.67
CA LEU A 38 -7.75 13.33 16.61
C LEU A 38 -9.14 13.77 16.14
N ASP A 39 -9.30 14.00 14.84
CA ASP A 39 -10.50 14.62 14.26
C ASP A 39 -11.55 13.60 13.80
N PHE A 40 -11.15 12.35 13.52
CA PHE A 40 -12.07 11.31 13.03
C PHE A 40 -12.25 10.14 14.00
N PRO A 41 -13.47 9.57 14.09
CA PRO A 41 -13.78 8.45 14.98
C PRO A 41 -13.39 7.11 14.35
N PHE A 42 -12.09 6.81 14.34
CA PHE A 42 -11.59 5.51 13.92
C PHE A 42 -10.51 4.96 14.84
N ARG A 43 -10.32 3.65 14.78
CA ARG A 43 -9.14 2.99 15.33
C ARG A 43 -8.34 2.28 14.24
N LEU A 44 -7.02 2.30 14.40
CA LEU A 44 -6.09 1.53 13.57
C LEU A 44 -5.90 0.13 14.16
N LYS A 45 -5.85 -0.87 13.28
CA LYS A 45 -5.38 -2.23 13.58
C LYS A 45 -4.24 -2.58 12.65
N ILE A 46 -3.03 -2.70 13.21
CA ILE A 46 -1.90 -3.28 12.48
C ILE A 46 -2.06 -4.79 12.53
N ILE A 47 -2.19 -5.42 11.37
CA ILE A 47 -2.44 -6.86 11.24
C ILE A 47 -1.24 -7.56 10.59
N PRO A 48 -1.06 -8.88 10.81
CA PRO A 48 -0.06 -9.65 10.07
C PRO A 48 -0.30 -9.59 8.56
N LYS A 49 0.77 -9.74 7.77
CA LYS A 49 0.68 -9.75 6.31
C LYS A 49 -0.29 -10.84 5.82
N ARG A 50 -1.30 -10.44 5.03
CA ARG A 50 -2.31 -11.35 4.46
C ARG A 50 -2.12 -11.50 2.94
N LYS A 51 -2.58 -12.62 2.40
CA LYS A 51 -2.64 -12.84 0.94
C LYS A 51 -3.85 -12.13 0.30
N THR A 52 -4.89 -11.84 1.08
CA THR A 52 -6.20 -11.41 0.57
C THR A 52 -6.33 -9.90 0.40
N TYR A 53 -5.70 -9.10 1.26
CA TYR A 53 -5.69 -7.65 1.18
C TYR A 53 -4.50 -7.04 1.93
N ALA A 54 -4.07 -5.85 1.53
CA ALA A 54 -3.06 -5.06 2.23
C ALA A 54 -3.68 -4.09 3.25
N GLY A 55 -4.88 -3.59 2.97
CA GLY A 55 -5.65 -2.71 3.85
C GLY A 55 -7.15 -3.03 3.79
N LEU A 56 -7.89 -2.60 4.82
CA LEU A 56 -9.34 -2.66 4.86
C LEU A 56 -9.92 -1.57 5.78
N CYS A 57 -10.76 -0.71 5.22
CA CYS A 57 -11.61 0.21 5.96
C CYS A 57 -13.00 -0.42 6.20
N ARG A 58 -13.32 -0.69 7.47
CA ARG A 58 -14.63 -1.18 7.89
C ARG A 58 -15.47 -0.03 8.40
N MET A 59 -16.58 0.23 7.71
CA MET A 59 -17.57 1.24 8.08
C MET A 59 -18.33 0.86 9.35
N PRO A 60 -18.75 1.86 10.17
CA PRO A 60 -19.57 1.62 11.34
C PRO A 60 -20.97 1.14 10.92
N ARG A 61 -21.51 0.15 11.63
CA ARG A 61 -22.86 -0.38 11.35
C ARG A 61 -23.97 0.44 12.00
N ASN A 62 -23.63 1.19 13.04
CA ASN A 62 -24.53 2.03 13.81
C ASN A 62 -23.73 3.20 14.45
N LYS A 63 -24.43 4.14 15.09
CA LYS A 63 -23.84 5.35 15.68
C LYS A 63 -22.90 5.12 16.87
N TYR A 64 -22.87 3.91 17.43
CA TYR A 64 -22.00 3.54 18.56
C TYR A 64 -20.72 2.82 18.09
N GLU A 65 -20.64 2.46 16.82
CA GLU A 65 -19.43 1.89 16.23
C GLU A 65 -18.57 3.00 15.61
N GLU A 66 -17.26 2.86 15.77
CA GLU A 66 -16.25 3.64 15.06
C GLU A 66 -15.81 2.92 13.78
N PHE A 67 -15.16 3.66 12.88
CA PHE A 67 -14.47 3.06 11.74
C PHE A 67 -13.31 2.20 12.23
N VAL A 68 -13.03 1.11 11.53
CA VAL A 68 -11.85 0.29 11.81
C VAL A 68 -11.00 0.23 10.56
N ILE A 69 -9.84 0.87 10.62
CA ILE A 69 -8.83 0.81 9.56
C ILE A 69 -7.86 -0.29 9.92
N SER A 70 -7.80 -1.34 9.09
CA SER A 70 -6.84 -2.42 9.25
C SER A 70 -5.77 -2.30 8.18
N VAL A 71 -4.50 -2.29 8.56
CA VAL A 71 -3.37 -2.23 7.61
C VAL A 71 -2.41 -3.36 7.94
N ALA A 72 -2.04 -4.12 6.91
CA ALA A 72 -1.05 -5.17 7.04
C ALA A 72 0.33 -4.56 7.35
N TYR A 73 1.01 -5.11 8.35
CA TYR A 73 2.40 -4.75 8.65
C TYR A 73 3.28 -4.86 7.40
N ASN A 74 4.10 -3.85 7.16
CA ASN A 74 5.07 -3.81 6.08
C ASN A 74 6.37 -3.19 6.59
N PRO A 75 7.53 -3.83 6.41
CA PRO A 75 8.82 -3.26 6.83
C PRO A 75 9.20 -2.00 6.05
N VAL A 76 8.63 -1.78 4.86
CA VAL A 76 8.81 -0.55 4.09
C VAL A 76 7.77 0.46 4.53
N LYS A 77 8.17 1.38 5.42
CA LYS A 77 7.29 2.39 6.05
C LYS A 77 6.47 3.20 5.05
N ALA A 78 7.05 3.61 3.92
CA ALA A 78 6.31 4.32 2.87
C ALA A 78 5.18 3.48 2.24
N VAL A 79 5.36 2.16 2.10
CA VAL A 79 4.30 1.29 1.58
C VAL A 79 3.19 1.12 2.60
N PHE A 80 3.54 0.94 3.89
CA PHE A 80 2.54 0.94 4.97
C PHE A 80 1.73 2.24 4.96
N PHE A 81 2.41 3.37 4.86
CA PHE A 81 1.81 4.70 4.84
C PHE A 81 0.86 4.91 3.64
N ILE A 82 1.27 4.52 2.43
CA ILE A 82 0.41 4.60 1.23
C ILE A 82 -0.87 3.76 1.40
N VAL A 83 -0.75 2.54 1.93
CA VAL A 83 -1.92 1.67 2.20
C VAL A 83 -2.78 2.26 3.31
N PHE A 84 -2.20 2.87 4.34
CA PHE A 84 -2.97 3.57 5.37
C PHE A 84 -3.77 4.74 4.78
N LEU A 85 -3.15 5.59 3.96
CA LEU A 85 -3.83 6.70 3.28
C LEU A 85 -4.94 6.21 2.33
N HIS A 86 -4.76 5.05 1.69
CA HIS A 86 -5.82 4.41 0.90
C HIS A 86 -7.07 4.14 1.73
N GLU A 87 -6.90 3.57 2.93
CA GLU A 87 -8.02 3.25 3.82
C GLU A 87 -8.62 4.50 4.48
N ILE A 88 -7.81 5.52 4.77
CA ILE A 88 -8.28 6.84 5.22
C ILE A 88 -9.15 7.49 4.13
N ALA A 89 -8.77 7.40 2.86
CA ALA A 89 -9.58 7.93 1.76
C ALA A 89 -10.97 7.28 1.71
N HIS A 90 -11.10 5.98 1.96
CA HIS A 90 -12.40 5.32 2.07
C HIS A 90 -13.24 5.91 3.21
N MET A 91 -12.62 6.13 4.37
CA MET A 91 -13.30 6.72 5.52
C MET A 91 -13.79 8.15 5.21
N ILE A 92 -12.93 9.01 4.67
CA ILE A 92 -13.27 10.40 4.33
C ILE A 92 -14.46 10.43 3.37
N VAL A 93 -14.39 9.66 2.28
CA VAL A 93 -15.48 9.62 1.29
C VAL A 93 -16.77 9.09 1.91
N HIS A 94 -16.69 8.10 2.81
CA HIS A 94 -17.86 7.60 3.53
C HIS A 94 -18.50 8.67 4.43
N ILE A 95 -17.69 9.44 5.16
CA ILE A 95 -18.19 10.51 6.02
C ILE A 95 -18.87 11.60 5.18
N GLU A 96 -18.30 11.97 4.03
CA GLU A 96 -18.82 13.04 3.17
C GLU A 96 -20.07 12.63 2.36
N LYS A 97 -20.10 11.39 1.85
CA LYS A 97 -21.10 10.95 0.85
C LYS A 97 -22.09 9.93 1.42
N GLY A 98 -21.74 9.24 2.51
CA GLY A 98 -22.57 8.21 3.14
C GLY A 98 -23.01 7.12 2.17
N ARG A 99 -24.31 6.81 2.16
CA ARG A 99 -24.90 5.78 1.30
C ARG A 99 -24.96 6.14 -0.19
N LYS A 100 -24.59 7.37 -0.58
CA LYS A 100 -24.62 7.82 -1.99
C LYS A 100 -23.39 7.38 -2.79
N ILE A 101 -22.43 6.71 -2.16
CA ILE A 101 -21.22 6.20 -2.82
C ILE A 101 -21.61 5.07 -3.78
N SER A 102 -21.28 5.26 -5.05
CA SER A 102 -21.58 4.30 -6.11
C SER A 102 -20.57 3.16 -6.20
N SER A 103 -19.30 3.41 -5.83
CA SER A 103 -18.21 2.43 -5.91
C SER A 103 -17.13 2.74 -4.88
N SER A 104 -16.59 1.70 -4.23
CA SER A 104 -15.51 1.83 -3.25
C SER A 104 -14.26 2.51 -3.84
N HIS A 105 -13.94 2.26 -5.11
CA HIS A 105 -12.77 2.83 -5.80
C HIS A 105 -13.18 3.70 -6.99
N GLY A 106 -14.29 4.43 -6.82
CA GLY A 106 -14.83 5.40 -7.78
C GLY A 106 -14.02 6.69 -7.88
N ILE A 107 -14.59 7.69 -8.55
CA ILE A 107 -13.93 8.99 -8.77
C ILE A 107 -13.74 9.75 -7.45
N GLU A 108 -14.68 9.63 -6.52
CA GLU A 108 -14.64 10.27 -5.20
C GLU A 108 -13.46 9.74 -4.38
N TRP A 109 -13.32 8.42 -4.30
CA TRP A 109 -12.18 7.77 -3.63
C TRP A 109 -10.86 8.11 -4.32
N SER A 110 -10.81 8.06 -5.65
CA SER A 110 -9.61 8.40 -6.41
C SER A 110 -9.15 9.84 -6.13
N ASN A 111 -10.08 10.78 -6.01
CA ASN A 111 -9.78 12.19 -5.74
C ASN A 111 -9.29 12.38 -4.30
N ALA A 112 -10.00 11.83 -3.32
CA ALA A 112 -9.61 11.91 -1.92
C ALA A 112 -8.23 11.28 -1.68
N PHE A 113 -7.98 10.09 -2.26
CA PHE A 113 -6.67 9.43 -2.10
C PHE A 113 -5.55 10.20 -2.81
N ARG A 114 -5.81 10.74 -4.00
CA ARG A 114 -4.86 11.59 -4.71
C ARG A 114 -4.49 12.82 -3.87
N GLU A 115 -5.47 13.47 -3.27
CA GLU A 115 -5.26 14.66 -2.44
C GLU A 115 -4.40 14.34 -1.22
N LEU A 116 -4.71 13.27 -0.48
CA LEU A 116 -3.88 12.82 0.65
C LEU A 116 -2.42 12.54 0.25
N LEU A 117 -2.21 11.90 -0.90
CA LEU A 117 -0.86 11.64 -1.41
C LEU A 117 -0.11 12.92 -1.80
N LEU A 118 -0.79 13.89 -2.42
CA LEU A 118 -0.15 15.17 -2.79
C LEU A 118 0.19 16.00 -1.55
N GLN A 119 -0.73 16.10 -0.59
CA GLN A 119 -0.48 16.82 0.66
C GLN A 119 0.67 16.18 1.47
N SER A 120 0.74 14.85 1.53
CA SER A 120 1.83 14.16 2.22
C SER A 120 3.18 14.33 1.51
N LEU A 121 3.20 14.43 0.17
CA LEU A 121 4.41 14.80 -0.58
C LEU A 121 4.88 16.22 -0.27
N GLU A 122 3.97 17.20 -0.23
CA GLU A 122 4.29 18.59 0.12
C GLU A 122 4.85 18.72 1.56
N LYS A 123 4.40 17.85 2.47
CA LYS A 123 4.91 17.77 3.84
C LYS A 123 6.20 16.94 3.97
N ASN A 124 6.79 16.49 2.86
CA ASN A 124 8.01 15.69 2.83
C ASN A 124 7.89 14.38 3.65
N CYS A 125 6.75 13.70 3.57
CA CYS A 125 6.51 12.43 4.28
C CYS A 125 7.26 11.23 3.68
N PHE A 126 7.93 11.40 2.56
CA PHE A 126 8.63 10.35 1.81
C PHE A 126 10.12 10.71 1.66
N TYR A 127 10.99 9.70 1.63
CA TYR A 127 12.40 9.91 1.30
C TYR A 127 12.56 10.26 -0.19
N GLU A 128 13.70 10.84 -0.56
CA GLU A 128 13.93 11.41 -1.90
C GLU A 128 13.61 10.44 -3.04
N ASN A 129 14.09 9.19 -2.96
CA ASN A 129 13.83 8.17 -3.99
C ASN A 129 12.35 7.76 -4.08
N GLU A 130 11.66 7.65 -2.94
CA GLU A 130 10.23 7.33 -2.87
C GLU A 130 9.39 8.49 -3.44
N MET A 131 9.75 9.71 -3.05
CA MET A 131 9.15 10.95 -3.54
C MET A 131 9.31 11.07 -5.06
N PHE A 132 10.50 10.78 -5.59
CA PHE A 132 10.74 10.78 -7.04
C PHE A 132 9.80 9.79 -7.77
N ILE A 133 9.64 8.57 -7.26
CA ILE A 133 8.71 7.58 -7.84
C ILE A 133 7.28 8.11 -7.87
N LEU A 134 6.81 8.68 -6.77
CA LEU A 134 5.46 9.24 -6.67
C LEU A 134 5.26 10.45 -7.60
N GLN A 135 6.24 11.35 -7.67
CA GLN A 135 6.21 12.48 -8.59
C GLN A 135 6.17 12.01 -10.05
N GLN A 136 6.96 11.01 -10.44
CA GLN A 136 6.92 10.44 -11.78
C GLN A 136 5.58 9.77 -12.09
N PHE A 137 4.98 9.08 -11.11
CA PHE A 137 3.63 8.55 -11.24
C PHE A 137 2.64 9.66 -11.57
N PHE A 138 2.65 10.77 -10.82
CA PHE A 138 1.73 11.89 -11.07
C PHE A 138 2.02 12.62 -12.39
N ARG A 139 3.29 12.84 -12.75
CA ARG A 139 3.70 13.44 -14.04
C ARG A 139 3.25 12.63 -15.24
N SER A 140 3.18 11.31 -15.10
CA SER A 140 2.74 10.42 -16.19
C SER A 140 1.26 10.57 -16.57
N GLY A 141 0.46 11.34 -15.81
CA GLY A 141 -0.98 11.51 -16.06
C GLY A 141 -1.82 10.26 -15.76
N LYS A 142 -1.22 9.21 -15.19
CA LYS A 142 -1.95 8.00 -14.81
C LYS A 142 -2.96 8.31 -13.70
N LYS A 143 -4.17 7.78 -13.85
CA LYS A 143 -5.22 7.87 -12.82
C LYS A 143 -4.83 7.09 -11.57
N VAL A 144 -5.22 7.62 -10.40
CA VAL A 144 -5.11 6.91 -9.12
C VAL A 144 -6.15 5.80 -9.12
N THR A 145 -5.67 4.56 -9.07
CA THR A 145 -6.48 3.34 -9.04
C THR A 145 -5.74 2.30 -8.22
N ASN A 146 -6.43 1.27 -7.73
CA ASN A 146 -5.78 0.18 -6.99
C ASN A 146 -4.62 -0.44 -7.78
N LYS A 147 -4.79 -0.59 -9.10
CA LYS A 147 -3.79 -1.20 -9.97
C LYS A 147 -2.55 -0.33 -10.14
N SER A 148 -2.75 0.97 -10.38
CA SER A 148 -1.63 1.90 -10.57
C SER A 148 -0.86 2.11 -9.26
N MET A 149 -1.55 2.21 -8.14
CA MET A 149 -0.92 2.36 -6.82
C MET A 149 -0.22 1.09 -6.35
N SER A 150 -0.78 -0.10 -6.60
CA SER A 150 -0.08 -1.36 -6.35
C SER A 150 1.24 -1.47 -7.14
N SER A 151 1.31 -0.85 -8.32
CA SER A 151 2.57 -0.80 -9.09
C SER A 151 3.58 0.15 -8.45
N VAL A 152 3.13 1.28 -7.91
CA VAL A 152 3.97 2.25 -7.18
C VAL A 152 4.51 1.62 -5.89
N GLU A 153 3.65 1.00 -5.09
CA GLU A 153 4.02 0.29 -3.85
C GLU A 153 5.08 -0.77 -4.10
N MET A 154 4.95 -1.51 -5.21
CA MET A 154 5.94 -2.49 -5.62
C MET A 154 7.28 -1.84 -5.96
N ILE A 155 7.31 -0.79 -6.78
CA ILE A 155 8.56 -0.09 -7.12
C ILE A 155 9.24 0.48 -5.87
N ILE A 156 8.47 1.03 -4.92
CA ILE A 156 9.00 1.51 -3.64
C ILE A 156 9.55 0.34 -2.81
N THR A 157 8.81 -0.77 -2.71
CA THR A 157 9.30 -1.98 -2.02
C THR A 157 10.63 -2.45 -2.62
N ASP A 158 10.74 -2.40 -3.94
CA ASP A 158 11.92 -2.81 -4.68
C ASP A 158 13.17 -1.97 -4.36
N LEU A 159 13.01 -0.70 -3.95
CA LEU A 159 14.14 0.15 -3.52
C LEU A 159 14.84 -0.38 -2.27
N TYR A 160 14.10 -1.06 -1.40
CA TYR A 160 14.58 -1.57 -0.12
C TYR A 160 14.89 -3.08 -0.18
N ALA A 161 14.68 -3.70 -1.34
CA ALA A 161 14.87 -5.12 -1.52
C ALA A 161 16.34 -5.45 -1.79
N THR A 162 17.04 -6.00 -0.79
CA THR A 162 18.36 -6.62 -1.01
C THR A 162 18.18 -8.00 -1.64
N ASN A 163 18.84 -8.28 -2.77
CA ASN A 163 18.89 -9.60 -3.44
C ASN A 163 17.55 -10.16 -4.00
N VAL A 164 16.56 -9.33 -4.30
CA VAL A 164 15.31 -9.80 -4.95
C VAL A 164 15.49 -9.84 -6.47
N ILE A 165 15.50 -11.05 -7.02
CA ILE A 165 15.48 -11.30 -8.47
C ILE A 165 14.03 -11.33 -8.95
N ARG A 166 13.69 -10.55 -9.99
CA ARG A 166 12.35 -10.62 -10.61
C ARG A 166 12.41 -11.31 -11.96
N LEU A 167 11.27 -11.86 -12.37
CA LEU A 167 11.14 -12.55 -13.64
C LEU A 167 11.50 -11.67 -14.86
N LYS A 168 11.25 -10.35 -14.79
CA LYS A 168 11.68 -9.42 -15.84
C LYS A 168 13.20 -9.29 -15.96
N ASP A 169 13.94 -9.57 -14.90
CA ASP A 169 15.38 -9.32 -14.79
C ASP A 169 16.21 -10.56 -15.19
N ILE A 170 15.60 -11.75 -15.31
CA ILE A 170 16.28 -12.97 -15.79
C ILE A 170 16.21 -13.09 -17.32
N PRO A 171 17.17 -13.76 -18.00
CA PRO A 171 17.13 -13.99 -19.46
C PRO A 171 15.89 -14.77 -19.90
N ASP A 172 15.47 -14.58 -21.16
CA ASP A 172 14.48 -15.47 -21.78
C ASP A 172 15.04 -16.89 -21.90
N GLN A 173 14.17 -17.89 -22.00
CA GLN A 173 14.45 -19.34 -21.92
C GLN A 173 15.00 -19.83 -20.57
N ALA A 174 15.38 -18.95 -19.65
CA ALA A 174 15.82 -19.35 -18.32
C ALA A 174 14.78 -20.22 -17.59
N VAL A 175 15.27 -21.22 -16.85
CA VAL A 175 14.49 -22.05 -15.95
C VAL A 175 14.58 -21.44 -14.55
N PHE A 176 13.45 -21.14 -13.93
CA PHE A 176 13.38 -20.40 -12.67
C PHE A 176 12.39 -21.02 -11.68
N THR A 177 12.60 -20.78 -10.39
CA THR A 177 11.75 -21.27 -9.30
C THR A 177 11.03 -20.11 -8.61
N LEU A 178 9.71 -20.22 -8.48
CA LEU A 178 8.87 -19.26 -7.78
C LEU A 178 8.82 -19.56 -6.26
N LYS A 179 8.36 -18.57 -5.47
CA LYS A 179 8.19 -18.71 -4.02
C LYS A 179 7.31 -19.87 -3.55
N ASN A 180 6.42 -20.36 -4.41
CA ASN A 180 5.56 -21.50 -4.11
C ASN A 180 6.21 -22.86 -4.48
N GLY A 181 7.49 -22.87 -4.88
CA GLY A 181 8.22 -24.08 -5.26
C GLY A 181 8.04 -24.50 -6.72
N MET A 182 7.20 -23.82 -7.51
CA MET A 182 7.01 -24.17 -8.92
C MET A 182 8.23 -23.80 -9.75
N THR A 183 8.79 -24.77 -10.48
CA THR A 183 9.86 -24.57 -11.46
C THR A 183 9.27 -24.38 -12.86
N MET A 184 9.67 -23.30 -13.53
CA MET A 184 9.05 -22.80 -14.74
C MET A 184 10.12 -22.41 -15.77
N LYS A 185 9.82 -22.55 -17.05
CA LYS A 185 10.62 -22.02 -18.16
C LYS A 185 10.03 -20.70 -18.65
N LYS A 186 10.84 -19.64 -18.75
CA LYS A 186 10.42 -18.32 -19.26
C LYS A 186 10.41 -18.31 -20.78
N VAL A 187 9.23 -18.33 -21.40
CA VAL A 187 9.12 -18.53 -22.87
C VAL A 187 9.06 -17.22 -23.64
N LYS A 188 8.06 -16.37 -23.35
CA LYS A 188 7.88 -15.10 -24.09
C LYS A 188 7.28 -13.99 -23.24
N LYS A 189 7.74 -12.76 -23.48
CA LYS A 189 7.18 -11.55 -22.87
C LYS A 189 5.81 -11.21 -23.48
N MET A 190 4.86 -10.87 -22.63
CA MET A 190 3.59 -10.22 -22.99
C MET A 190 3.58 -8.80 -22.38
N ARG A 191 2.41 -8.15 -22.28
CA ARG A 191 2.31 -6.77 -21.77
C ARG A 191 2.81 -6.61 -20.32
N THR A 192 2.21 -7.34 -19.39
CA THR A 192 2.52 -7.26 -17.93
C THR A 192 2.88 -8.63 -17.34
N ARG A 193 3.03 -9.63 -18.21
CA ARG A 193 3.15 -11.05 -17.86
C ARG A 193 4.18 -11.71 -18.79
N TYR A 194 4.79 -12.79 -18.34
CA TYR A 194 5.49 -13.74 -19.20
C TYR A 194 4.65 -15.00 -19.36
N HIS A 195 4.61 -15.52 -20.59
CA HIS A 195 4.17 -16.88 -20.82
C HIS A 195 5.27 -17.83 -20.34
N CYS A 196 4.91 -18.76 -19.46
CA CYS A 196 5.83 -19.70 -18.85
C CYS A 196 5.26 -21.12 -18.94
N ILE A 197 6.14 -22.12 -19.03
CA ILE A 197 5.76 -23.54 -19.03
C ILE A 197 6.27 -24.14 -17.72
N GLU A 198 5.41 -24.83 -16.98
CA GLU A 198 5.82 -25.54 -15.77
C GLU A 198 6.59 -26.80 -16.13
N ALA A 199 7.77 -26.98 -15.52
CA ALA A 199 8.76 -27.95 -15.98
C ALA A 199 8.32 -29.41 -15.83
N PHE A 200 7.43 -29.71 -14.88
CA PHE A 200 7.03 -31.08 -14.56
C PHE A 200 5.81 -31.55 -15.36
N THR A 201 4.77 -30.71 -15.48
CA THR A 201 3.51 -31.06 -16.12
C THR A 201 3.37 -30.51 -17.55
N GLY A 202 4.27 -29.63 -17.98
CA GLY A 202 4.16 -28.94 -19.26
C GLY A 202 3.02 -27.92 -19.33
N LYS A 203 2.30 -27.69 -18.23
CA LYS A 203 1.18 -26.73 -18.19
C LYS A 203 1.67 -25.31 -18.42
N GLN A 204 0.85 -24.54 -19.13
CA GLN A 204 1.14 -23.16 -19.47
C GLN A 204 0.57 -22.19 -18.43
N TYR A 205 1.38 -21.20 -18.05
CA TYR A 205 1.03 -20.17 -17.08
C TYR A 205 1.35 -18.77 -17.59
N ARG A 206 0.68 -17.77 -16.99
CA ARG A 206 0.98 -16.35 -17.20
C ARG A 206 1.46 -15.76 -15.87
N VAL A 207 2.77 -15.54 -15.75
CA VAL A 207 3.40 -15.08 -14.50
C VAL A 207 3.67 -13.57 -14.57
N HIS A 208 3.43 -12.80 -13.50
CA HIS A 208 3.71 -11.35 -13.47
C HIS A 208 5.18 -11.10 -13.80
N LEU A 209 5.47 -10.07 -14.60
CA LEU A 209 6.86 -9.67 -14.87
C LEU A 209 7.65 -9.29 -13.60
N SER A 210 6.94 -9.02 -12.51
CA SER A 210 7.51 -8.63 -11.21
C SER A 210 7.46 -9.79 -10.21
N ALA A 211 7.10 -10.99 -10.66
CA ALA A 211 7.11 -12.15 -9.79
C ALA A 211 8.54 -12.38 -9.30
N GLU A 212 8.67 -12.59 -7.99
CA GLU A 212 9.93 -12.89 -7.35
C GLU A 212 10.38 -14.30 -7.68
N VAL A 213 11.67 -14.40 -8.04
CA VAL A 213 12.37 -15.62 -8.44
C VAL A 213 13.33 -15.98 -7.32
N ILE A 214 13.19 -17.19 -6.76
CA ILE A 214 14.10 -17.71 -5.72
C ILE A 214 15.45 -18.06 -6.33
N SER A 215 15.43 -18.76 -7.45
CA SER A 215 16.62 -19.23 -8.15
C SER A 215 16.31 -19.37 -9.63
N TRP A 216 17.34 -19.25 -10.46
CA TRP A 216 17.23 -19.47 -11.89
C TRP A 216 18.55 -20.00 -12.45
N LYS A 217 18.46 -20.66 -13.59
CA LYS A 217 19.60 -21.09 -14.40
C LYS A 217 19.35 -20.68 -15.85
N SER A 218 20.41 -20.21 -16.52
CA SER A 218 20.43 -20.16 -17.98
C SER A 218 20.34 -21.58 -18.50
N GLU A 219 19.63 -21.75 -19.60
CA GLU A 219 19.65 -22.98 -20.38
C GLU A 219 20.94 -23.05 -21.22
#